data_AF-A0A2H9QJN5-F1
#
_entry.id   AF-A0A2H9QJN5-F1
#
_cell.length_a   1.000
_cell.length_b   1.000
_cell.length_c   1.000
_cell.angle_alpha   90.00
_cell.angle_beta   90.00
_cell.angle_gamma   90.00
#
_symmetry.space_group_name_H-M   'P 1'
#
loop_
_entity.id
_entity.type
_entity.pdbx_description
1 polymer ?
#
loop_
_entity_poly.entity_id
_entity_poly.type
_entity_poly.pdbx_seq_one_letter_code
_entity_poly.pdbx_strand_id
1 'polypeptide(L)'
;MIGVIIVAVIGLLLSLYTLYVEGRLKKDKNYKAVCDIGNASCTRVFSSEFGKTLGISNGIWGILLYVMILALVWLNLTDYVFYISIIAFLGTLYLAYTSYFRLKDFCLVCSGIYIVNVLLLVFSWLGI
;
A
#
# COMPACT_ATOMS: atom_id res chain seq x y z
N MET A 1 -16.92 -10.48 5.41
CA MET A 1 -16.18 -10.94 4.22
C MET A 1 -16.25 -9.98 3.03
N ILE A 2 -17.42 -9.50 2.60
CA ILE A 2 -17.52 -8.63 1.40
C ILE A 2 -16.75 -7.32 1.61
N GLY A 3 -16.75 -6.76 2.83
CA GLY A 3 -15.97 -5.57 3.15
C GLY A 3 -14.47 -5.77 2.91
N VAL A 4 -13.90 -6.87 3.42
CA VAL A 4 -12.50 -7.24 3.20
C VAL A 4 -12.16 -7.34 1.71
N ILE A 5 -13.03 -7.96 0.89
CA ILE A 5 -12.80 -8.11 -0.56
C ILE A 5 -12.72 -6.73 -1.23
N ILE A 6 -13.69 -5.85 -0.97
CA ILE A 6 -13.73 -4.51 -1.57
C ILE A 6 -12.48 -3.72 -1.20
N VAL A 7 -12.12 -3.72 0.09
CA VAL A 7 -10.95 -2.99 0.58
C VAL A 7 -9.65 -3.56 0.01
N ALA A 8 -9.51 -4.89 -0.06
CA ALA A 8 -8.34 -5.54 -0.65
C ALA A 8 -8.19 -5.24 -2.15
N VAL A 9 -9.30 -5.19 -2.90
CA VAL A 9 -9.28 -4.78 -4.33
C VAL A 9 -8.81 -3.33 -4.48
N ILE A 10 -9.29 -2.41 -3.63
CA ILE A 10 -8.82 -1.02 -3.64
C ILE A 10 -7.31 -0.96 -3.35
N GLY A 11 -6.84 -1.69 -2.34
CA GLY A 11 -5.41 -1.80 -2.03
C GLY A 11 -4.57 -2.33 -3.19
N LEU A 12 -5.09 -3.34 -3.88
CA LEU A 12 -4.44 -3.92 -5.06
C LEU A 12 -4.29 -2.90 -6.19
N LEU A 13 -5.36 -2.14 -6.47
CA LEU A 13 -5.33 -1.09 -7.50
C LEU A 13 -4.33 0.03 -7.16
N LEU A 14 -4.29 0.47 -5.89
CA LEU A 14 -3.31 1.46 -5.43
C LEU A 14 -1.87 0.94 -5.56
N SER A 15 -1.64 -0.34 -5.24
CA SER A 15 -0.31 -0.96 -5.34
C SER A 15 0.14 -1.14 -6.79
N LEU A 16 -0.78 -1.48 -7.70
CA LEU A 16 -0.54 -1.49 -9.14
C LEU A 16 -0.19 -0.10 -9.66
N TYR A 17 -0.88 0.93 -9.17
CA TYR A 17 -0.58 2.31 -9.53
C TYR A 17 0.81 2.74 -9.05
N THR A 18 1.22 2.36 -7.83
CA THR A 18 2.59 2.56 -7.33
C THR A 18 3.62 1.94 -8.28
N LEU A 19 3.42 0.68 -8.70
CA LEU A 19 4.34 0.06 -9.67
C LEU A 19 4.35 0.72 -11.02
N TYR A 20 3.20 1.17 -11.50
CA TYR A 20 3.11 1.93 -12.74
C TYR A 20 3.96 3.20 -12.66
N VAL A 21 3.82 3.98 -11.58
CA VAL A 21 4.59 5.22 -11.38
C VAL A 21 6.08 4.93 -11.26
N GLU A 22 6.48 3.94 -10.46
CA GLU A 22 7.89 3.54 -10.36
C GLU A 22 8.47 3.09 -11.71
N GLY A 23 7.69 2.36 -12.51
CA GLY A 23 8.08 1.94 -13.86
C GLY A 23 8.27 3.13 -14.79
N ARG A 24 7.43 4.15 -14.69
CA ARG A 24 7.59 5.42 -15.44
C ARG A 24 8.83 6.18 -14.99
N LEU A 25 9.06 6.31 -13.68
CA LEU A 25 10.24 6.99 -13.12
C LEU A 25 11.57 6.32 -13.50
N LYS A 26 11.57 4.98 -13.65
CA LYS A 26 12.74 4.24 -14.16
C LYS A 26 13.06 4.56 -15.62
N LYS A 27 12.03 4.79 -16.44
CA LYS A 27 12.18 5.08 -17.88
C LYS A 27 12.47 6.55 -18.16
N ASP A 28 11.87 7.44 -17.37
CA ASP A 28 12.01 8.88 -17.50
C ASP A 28 12.13 9.51 -16.11
N LYS A 29 13.34 9.99 -15.78
CA LYS A 29 13.62 10.62 -14.48
C LYS A 29 12.92 11.97 -14.31
N ASN A 30 12.44 12.59 -15.39
CA ASN A 30 11.69 13.85 -15.36
C ASN A 30 10.18 13.64 -15.26
N TYR A 31 9.72 12.37 -15.26
CA TYR A 31 8.32 12.05 -15.08
C TYR A 31 7.80 12.53 -13.72
N LYS A 32 6.61 13.14 -13.73
CA LYS A 32 5.86 13.50 -12.52
C LYS A 32 4.58 12.67 -12.46
N ALA A 33 4.34 12.06 -11.32
CA ALA A 33 3.14 11.28 -11.08
C ALA A 33 1.89 12.16 -11.10
N VAL A 34 0.76 11.59 -11.56
CA VAL A 34 -0.53 12.29 -11.57
C VAL A 34 -1.00 12.61 -10.14
N CYS A 35 -0.58 11.82 -9.16
CA CYS A 35 -0.89 12.06 -7.74
C CYS A 35 0.02 13.08 -7.06
N ASP A 36 0.88 13.78 -7.80
CA ASP A 36 1.60 14.96 -7.30
C ASP A 36 0.64 16.17 -7.33
N ILE A 37 0.13 16.57 -6.16
CA ILE A 37 -0.88 17.63 -6.02
C ILE A 37 -0.44 18.61 -4.93
N GLY A 38 -0.20 19.86 -5.31
CA GLY A 38 0.26 20.90 -4.40
C GLY A 38 1.59 20.50 -3.73
N ASN A 39 1.58 20.38 -2.41
CA ASN A 39 2.75 19.97 -1.62
C ASN A 39 2.86 18.44 -1.47
N ALA A 40 1.88 17.67 -1.94
CA ALA A 40 1.93 16.21 -1.89
C ALA A 40 2.66 15.67 -3.13
N SER A 41 3.73 14.89 -2.95
CA SER A 41 4.48 14.30 -4.07
C SER A 41 4.70 12.80 -3.87
N CYS A 42 3.94 12.00 -4.60
CA CYS A 42 4.18 10.57 -4.76
C CYS A 42 5.51 10.31 -5.46
N THR A 43 5.86 11.16 -6.44
CA THR A 43 7.11 11.04 -7.19
C THR A 43 8.32 11.06 -6.25
N ARG A 44 8.37 12.02 -5.33
CA ARG A 44 9.48 12.12 -4.37
C ARG A 44 9.55 10.90 -3.47
N VAL A 45 8.41 10.46 -2.93
CA VAL A 45 8.34 9.28 -2.06
C VAL A 45 8.78 8.01 -2.77
N PHE A 46 8.29 7.73 -3.99
CA PHE A 46 8.63 6.50 -4.72
C PHE A 46 10.04 6.50 -5.29
N SER A 47 10.63 7.67 -5.54
CA SER A 47 12.04 7.79 -5.95
C SER A 47 13.02 7.65 -4.78
N SER A 48 12.55 7.72 -3.54
CA SER A 48 13.40 7.68 -2.34
C SER A 48 13.90 6.27 -2.01
N GLU A 49 14.86 6.20 -1.08
CA GLU A 49 15.32 4.92 -0.53
C GLU A 49 14.19 4.10 0.11
N PHE A 50 13.16 4.76 0.66
CA PHE A 50 12.01 4.11 1.30
C PHE A 50 10.93 3.69 0.32
N GLY A 51 11.05 4.02 -0.98
CA GLY A 51 10.18 3.46 -2.02
C GLY A 51 10.35 1.95 -2.19
N LYS A 52 11.44 1.39 -1.63
CA LYS A 52 11.72 -0.05 -1.64
C LYS A 52 11.96 -0.56 -0.23
N THR A 53 11.41 -1.72 0.07
CA THR A 53 11.65 -2.46 1.31
C THR A 53 12.35 -3.76 0.96
N LEU A 54 13.49 -4.01 1.60
CA LEU A 54 14.36 -5.16 1.31
C LEU A 54 14.79 -5.23 -0.17
N GLY A 55 15.05 -4.07 -0.78
CA GLY A 55 15.45 -3.96 -2.20
C GLY A 55 14.31 -4.16 -3.21
N ILE A 56 13.11 -4.54 -2.76
CA ILE A 56 11.94 -4.77 -3.59
C ILE A 56 11.00 -3.56 -3.48
N SER A 57 10.35 -3.21 -4.59
CA SER A 57 9.32 -2.15 -4.59
C SER A 57 8.24 -2.39 -3.56
N ASN A 58 7.86 -1.34 -2.83
CA ASN A 58 6.71 -1.41 -1.92
C ASN A 58 5.40 -1.70 -2.67
N GLY A 59 5.29 -1.31 -3.94
CA GLY A 59 4.16 -1.70 -4.80
C GLY A 59 4.06 -3.21 -5.01
N ILE A 60 5.19 -3.92 -5.16
CA ILE A 60 5.19 -5.40 -5.27
C ILE A 60 4.75 -6.02 -3.95
N TRP A 61 5.29 -5.53 -2.82
CA TRP A 61 4.87 -6.00 -1.49
C TRP A 61 3.36 -5.83 -1.27
N GLY A 62 2.80 -4.67 -1.66
CA GLY A 62 1.37 -4.42 -1.61
C GLY A 62 0.58 -5.40 -2.47
N ILE A 63 0.96 -5.62 -3.73
CA ILE A 63 0.28 -6.58 -4.61
C ILE A 63 0.28 -7.98 -4.01
N LEU A 64 1.44 -8.47 -3.56
CA LEU A 64 1.55 -9.80 -2.94
C LEU A 64 0.64 -9.92 -1.72
N LEU A 65 0.63 -8.90 -0.86
CA LEU A 65 -0.24 -8.84 0.32
C LEU A 65 -1.73 -8.93 -0.07
N TYR A 66 -2.20 -8.06 -0.96
CA TYR A 66 -3.63 -8.00 -1.30
C TYR A 66 -4.10 -9.21 -2.10
N VAL A 67 -3.27 -9.76 -3.01
CA VAL A 67 -3.56 -11.01 -3.71
C VAL A 67 -3.65 -12.17 -2.71
N MET A 68 -2.73 -12.26 -1.75
CA MET A 68 -2.76 -13.28 -0.71
C MET A 68 -4.02 -13.17 0.15
N ILE A 69 -4.42 -11.97 0.56
CA ILE A 69 -5.66 -11.74 1.30
C ILE A 69 -6.88 -12.21 0.50
N LEU A 70 -6.99 -11.83 -0.77
CA LEU A 70 -8.10 -12.25 -1.64
C LEU A 70 -8.14 -13.78 -1.81
N ALA A 71 -6.98 -14.42 -1.97
CA ALA A 71 -6.88 -15.88 -2.04
C ALA A 71 -7.33 -16.56 -0.73
N LEU A 72 -6.91 -16.06 0.42
CA LEU A 72 -7.32 -16.61 1.73
C LEU A 72 -8.83 -16.47 1.97
N VAL A 73 -9.41 -15.33 1.57
CA VAL A 73 -10.87 -15.12 1.62
C VAL A 73 -11.59 -16.13 0.73
N TRP A 74 -11.08 -16.36 -0.49
CA TRP A 74 -11.66 -17.34 -1.43
C TRP A 74 -11.57 -18.79 -0.93
N LEU A 75 -10.50 -19.12 -0.21
CA LEU A 75 -10.30 -20.42 0.44
C LEU A 75 -11.03 -20.56 1.79
N ASN A 76 -11.80 -19.56 2.22
CA ASN A 76 -12.47 -19.49 3.53
C ASN A 76 -11.50 -19.61 4.74
N LEU A 77 -10.26 -19.17 4.59
CA LEU A 77 -9.21 -19.18 5.63
C LEU A 77 -9.17 -17.82 6.36
N THR A 78 -10.29 -17.42 6.97
CA THR A 78 -10.50 -16.05 7.49
C THR A 78 -9.63 -15.69 8.68
N ASP A 79 -9.27 -16.66 9.53
CA ASP A 79 -8.42 -16.41 10.70
C ASP A 79 -7.04 -15.90 10.28
N TYR A 80 -6.50 -16.43 9.17
CA TYR A 80 -5.21 -16.00 8.61
C TYR A 80 -5.24 -14.58 8.06
N VAL A 81 -6.39 -14.13 7.56
CA VAL A 81 -6.56 -12.75 7.04
C VAL A 81 -6.35 -11.74 8.16
N PHE A 82 -6.83 -12.02 9.37
CA PHE A 82 -6.62 -11.15 10.52
C PHE A 82 -5.14 -11.03 10.89
N TYR A 83 -4.42 -12.16 11.00
CA TYR A 83 -2.98 -12.14 11.31
C TYR A 83 -2.15 -11.39 10.26
N ILE A 84 -2.44 -11.59 8.97
CA ILE A 84 -1.79 -10.85 7.88
C ILE A 84 -2.12 -9.35 7.93
N SER A 85 -3.35 -8.99 8.30
CA SER A 85 -3.77 -7.59 8.44
C SER A 85 -3.02 -6.88 9.58
N ILE A 86 -2.69 -7.59 10.67
CA ILE A 86 -1.81 -7.05 11.73
C ILE A 86 -0.42 -6.72 11.16
N ILE A 87 0.17 -7.63 10.39
CA ILE A 87 1.48 -7.41 9.76
C ILE A 87 1.43 -6.20 8.82
N ALA A 88 0.38 -6.09 8.00
CA ALA A 88 0.16 -4.95 7.11
C ALA A 88 0.02 -3.62 7.87
N PHE A 89 -0.67 -3.63 9.01
CA PHE A 89 -0.81 -2.46 9.89
C PHE A 89 0.53 -2.05 10.51
N LEU A 90 1.34 -2.99 10.99
CA LEU A 90 2.68 -2.69 11.50
C LEU A 90 3.60 -2.11 10.40
N GLY A 91 3.55 -2.68 9.20
CA GLY A 91 4.27 -2.14 8.04
C GLY A 91 3.80 -0.72 7.68
N THR A 92 2.50 -0.46 7.81
CA THR A 92 1.91 0.86 7.62
C THR A 92 2.46 1.88 8.61
N LEU A 93 2.58 1.54 9.90
CA LEU A 93 3.16 2.44 10.89
C LEU A 93 4.60 2.81 10.55
N TYR A 94 5.40 1.83 10.11
CA TYR A 94 6.77 2.05 9.68
C TYR A 94 6.85 2.99 8.46
N LEU A 95 6.08 2.72 7.40
CA LEU A 95 6.09 3.53 6.17
C LEU A 95 5.50 4.93 6.38
N ALA A 96 4.48 5.05 7.24
CA ALA A 96 3.94 6.35 7.64
C ALA A 96 4.98 7.17 8.40
N TYR A 97 5.73 6.54 9.33
CA TYR A 97 6.81 7.18 10.03
C TYR A 97 7.90 7.71 9.08
N THR A 98 8.36 6.89 8.13
CA THR A 98 9.41 7.31 7.18
C THR A 98 8.91 8.42 6.24
N SER A 99 7.69 8.31 5.70
CA SER A 99 7.13 9.34 4.81
C SER A 99 6.99 10.70 5.51
N TYR A 100 6.39 10.73 6.71
CA TYR A 100 6.06 12.00 7.36
C TYR A 100 7.22 12.61 8.15
N PHE A 101 8.06 11.79 8.80
CA PHE A 101 9.14 12.31 9.65
C PHE A 101 10.48 12.39 8.93
N ARG A 102 10.81 11.41 8.07
CA ARG A 102 12.11 11.40 7.36
C ARG A 102 12.04 12.20 6.07
N LEU A 103 11.01 11.94 5.24
CA LEU A 103 10.86 12.62 3.95
C LEU A 103 10.16 13.97 4.07
N LYS A 104 9.32 14.14 5.09
CA LYS A 104 8.49 15.34 5.29
C LYS A 104 7.60 15.65 4.08
N ASP A 105 7.16 14.60 3.39
CA ASP A 105 6.24 14.69 2.27
C ASP A 105 4.98 13.88 2.52
N PHE A 106 3.86 14.45 2.08
CA PHE A 106 2.59 13.77 2.05
C PHE A 106 2.43 13.04 0.71
N CYS A 107 2.12 11.75 0.73
CA CYS A 107 1.85 10.98 -0.48
C CYS A 107 0.43 10.43 -0.43
N LEU A 108 -0.44 10.94 -1.31
CA LEU A 108 -1.86 10.58 -1.34
C LEU A 108 -2.09 9.07 -1.53
N VAL A 109 -1.31 8.44 -2.40
CA VAL A 109 -1.41 6.99 -2.66
C VAL A 109 -0.97 6.18 -1.45
N CYS A 110 0.14 6.53 -0.81
CA CYS A 110 0.60 5.87 0.41
C CYS A 110 -0.42 6.03 1.53
N SER A 111 -0.93 7.25 1.76
CA SER A 111 -1.99 7.50 2.74
C SER A 111 -3.24 6.68 2.46
N GLY A 112 -3.62 6.52 1.18
CA GLY A 112 -4.69 5.62 0.77
C GLY A 112 -4.42 4.16 1.17
N ILE A 113 -3.22 3.65 0.89
CA ILE A 113 -2.79 2.30 1.30
C ILE A 113 -2.80 2.14 2.83
N TYR A 114 -2.43 3.19 3.57
CA TYR A 114 -2.45 3.16 5.05
C TYR A 114 -3.88 3.02 5.57
N ILE A 115 -4.82 3.80 5.01
CA ILE A 115 -6.24 3.70 5.35
C ILE A 115 -6.78 2.32 4.99
N VAL A 116 -6.45 1.79 3.81
CA VAL A 116 -6.83 0.44 3.37
C VAL A 116 -6.37 -0.62 4.37
N ASN A 117 -5.12 -0.56 4.84
CA ASN A 117 -4.58 -1.55 5.78
C ASN A 117 -5.24 -1.46 7.17
N VAL A 118 -5.57 -0.25 7.63
CA VAL A 118 -6.35 -0.07 8.87
C VAL A 118 -7.75 -0.65 8.70
N LEU A 119 -8.43 -0.36 7.59
CA LEU A 119 -9.76 -0.90 7.31
C LEU A 119 -9.74 -2.43 7.19
N LEU A 120 -8.71 -3.03 6.59
CA LEU A 120 -8.55 -4.48 6.55
C LEU A 120 -8.46 -5.08 7.95
N LEU A 121 -7.66 -4.48 8.83
CA LEU A 121 -7.55 -4.92 10.22
C LEU A 121 -8.89 -4.83 10.95
N VAL A 122 -9.60 -3.72 10.80
CA VAL A 122 -10.90 -3.51 11.47
C VAL A 122 -11.97 -4.46 10.90
N PHE A 123 -12.07 -4.59 9.58
CA PHE A 123 -13.10 -5.43 8.95
C PHE A 123 -12.84 -6.92 9.18
N SER A 124 -11.57 -7.35 9.16
CA SER A 124 -11.21 -8.73 9.52
C SER A 124 -11.48 -9.04 10.99
N TRP A 125 -11.24 -8.10 11.92
CA TRP A 125 -11.61 -8.25 13.33
C TRP A 125 -13.12 -8.36 13.55
N LEU A 126 -13.90 -7.54 12.85
CA LEU A 126 -15.36 -7.54 12.95
C LEU A 126 -16.04 -8.68 12.17
N GLY A 127 -15.31 -9.38 11.30
CA GLY A 127 -15.83 -10.44 10.42
C GLY A 127 -16.67 -9.95 9.22
N ILE A 128 -16.60 -8.65 8.87
CA ILE A 128 -17.50 -7.98 7.88
C ILE A 128 -16.89 -7.85 6.48
#